data_AF-A0A9W8TX05-F1
#
_entry.id   AF-A0A9W8TX05-F1
#
_cell.length_a   1.000
_cell.length_b   1.000
_cell.length_c   1.000
_cell.angle_alpha   90.00
_cell.angle_beta   90.00
_cell.angle_gamma   90.00
#
_symmetry.space_group_name_H-M   'P 1'
#
loop_
_entity.id
_entity.type
_entity.pdbx_description
1 polymer ?
#
loop_
_entity_poly.entity_id
_entity_poly.type
_entity_poly.pdbx_seq_one_letter_code
_entity_poly.pdbx_strand_id
1 'polypeptide(L)'
;MDNPIAEDGNWMVANYVVVAASTLWIAEFIESLPTEINIVWLRKITGTSILFLLNRYMLLLGLIFQALMILPGSGSNEECQAINTFYSSMVIITSAITSFLFALRAYAIYNKSKIILGISSVMISSIFILEVLIMALEPGISTAGSLFQTFSRCKIRPKGELPLNQFYMHDILINKRILVAAT
;
A
#
# COMPACT_ATOMS: atom_id res chain seq x y z
N MET A 1 20.58 -12.39 -16.41
CA MET A 1 20.08 -13.77 -16.67
C MET A 1 19.17 -14.08 -15.51
N ASP A 2 17.91 -13.73 -15.66
CA ASP A 2 16.92 -13.86 -14.60
C ASP A 2 16.57 -15.34 -14.48
N ASN A 3 16.76 -15.90 -13.29
CA ASN A 3 16.42 -17.29 -13.02
C ASN A 3 14.90 -17.35 -12.78
N PRO A 4 14.09 -17.91 -13.70
CA PRO A 4 12.64 -17.88 -13.60
C PRO A 4 12.14 -18.50 -12.27
N ILE A 5 12.86 -19.49 -11.73
CA ILE A 5 12.50 -20.19 -10.50
C ILE A 5 12.56 -19.28 -9.26
N ALA A 6 13.43 -18.26 -9.25
CA ALA A 6 13.55 -17.32 -8.14
C ALA A 6 12.46 -16.23 -8.16
N GLU A 7 12.01 -15.82 -9.35
CA GLU A 7 10.92 -14.87 -9.53
C GLU A 7 9.58 -15.48 -9.08
N ASP A 8 9.39 -16.78 -9.33
CA ASP A 8 8.19 -17.54 -8.97
C ASP A 8 7.95 -17.59 -7.45
N GLY A 9 9.01 -17.77 -6.66
CA GLY A 9 8.93 -17.85 -5.20
C GLY A 9 8.46 -16.55 -4.55
N ASN A 10 9.00 -15.41 -4.99
CA ASN A 10 8.67 -14.10 -4.43
C ASN A 10 7.20 -13.72 -4.65
N TRP A 11 6.67 -14.06 -5.83
CA TRP A 11 5.28 -13.81 -6.18
C TRP A 11 4.28 -14.56 -5.29
N MET A 12 4.55 -15.82 -4.99
CA MET A 12 3.70 -16.60 -4.09
C MET A 12 3.70 -16.02 -2.67
N VAL A 13 4.88 -15.69 -2.14
CA VAL A 13 5.02 -15.09 -0.81
C VAL A 13 4.25 -13.77 -0.73
N ALA A 14 4.37 -12.91 -1.74
CA ALA A 14 3.65 -11.64 -1.79
C ALA A 14 2.12 -11.84 -1.72
N ASN A 15 1.57 -12.79 -2.48
CA ASN A 15 0.14 -13.09 -2.44
C ASN A 15 -0.33 -13.57 -1.06
N TYR A 16 0.42 -14.46 -0.40
CA TYR A 16 0.08 -14.91 0.96
C TYR A 16 0.12 -13.77 1.97
N VAL A 17 1.15 -12.91 1.91
CA VAL A 17 1.27 -11.74 2.79
C VAL A 17 0.08 -10.81 2.59
N VAL A 18 -0.31 -10.54 1.35
CA VAL A 18 -1.46 -9.68 1.05
C VAL A 18 -2.75 -10.28 1.59
N VAL A 19 -3.01 -11.57 1.37
CA VAL A 19 -4.22 -12.23 1.90
C VAL A 19 -4.25 -12.19 3.43
N ALA A 20 -3.12 -12.47 4.09
CA ALA A 20 -3.02 -12.41 5.54
C ALA A 20 -3.26 -10.99 6.07
N ALA A 21 -2.62 -9.98 5.46
CA ALA A 21 -2.78 -8.58 5.83
C ALA A 21 -4.22 -8.09 5.64
N SER A 22 -4.85 -8.43 4.50
CA SER A 22 -6.24 -8.10 4.21
C SER A 22 -7.19 -8.76 5.20
N THR A 23 -6.94 -10.02 5.57
CA THR A 23 -7.76 -10.74 6.54
C THR A 23 -7.68 -10.10 7.93
N LEU A 24 -6.46 -9.75 8.37
CA LEU A 24 -6.26 -9.06 9.64
C LEU A 24 -6.98 -7.71 9.65
N TRP A 25 -6.83 -6.93 8.58
CA TRP A 25 -7.48 -5.64 8.45
C TRP A 25 -9.01 -5.76 8.47
N ILE A 26 -9.59 -6.75 7.79
CA ILE A 26 -11.03 -7.00 7.79
C ILE A 26 -11.52 -7.40 9.19
N ALA A 27 -10.75 -8.20 9.93
CA ALA A 27 -11.09 -8.57 11.29
C ALA A 27 -11.13 -7.34 12.22
N GLU A 28 -10.10 -6.49 12.17
CA GLU A 28 -10.06 -5.22 12.90
C GLU A 28 -11.22 -4.30 12.50
N PHE A 29 -11.56 -4.28 11.20
CA PHE A 29 -12.67 -3.50 10.69
C PHE A 29 -13.99 -3.95 11.33
N ILE A 30 -14.28 -5.25 11.31
CA ILE A 30 -15.52 -5.82 11.87
C ILE A 30 -15.61 -5.57 13.38
N GLU A 31 -14.52 -5.74 14.13
CA GLU A 31 -14.50 -5.53 15.58
C GLU A 31 -14.81 -4.08 15.96
N SER A 32 -14.31 -3.13 15.18
CA SER A 32 -14.46 -1.70 15.44
C SER A 32 -15.78 -1.10 14.93
N LEU A 33 -16.47 -1.75 14.00
CA LEU A 33 -17.74 -1.27 13.41
C LEU A 33 -18.82 -0.91 14.45
N PRO A 34 -19.13 -1.74 15.47
CA PRO A 34 -20.17 -1.40 16.45
C PRO A 34 -19.85 -0.12 17.22
N THR A 35 -18.58 0.06 17.60
CA THR A 35 -18.10 1.25 18.28
C THR A 35 -18.18 2.48 17.37
N GLU A 36 -17.86 2.33 16.09
CA GLU A 36 -17.96 3.41 15.11
C GLU A 36 -19.38 3.87 14.85
N ILE A 37 -20.33 2.95 14.73
CA ILE A 37 -21.74 3.30 14.57
C ILE A 37 -22.20 4.12 15.77
N ASN A 38 -21.86 3.69 16.97
CA ASN A 38 -22.25 4.40 18.20
C ASN A 38 -21.58 5.77 18.38
N ILE A 39 -20.32 5.92 17.99
CA ILE A 39 -19.54 7.15 18.26
C ILE A 39 -19.60 8.14 17.09
N VAL A 40 -19.57 7.65 15.86
CA VAL A 40 -19.47 8.49 14.65
C VAL A 40 -20.83 8.72 14.01
N TRP A 41 -21.62 7.66 13.84
CA TRP A 41 -22.89 7.75 13.11
C TRP A 41 -24.02 8.32 13.98
N LEU A 42 -24.06 7.96 15.27
CA LEU A 42 -25.08 8.44 16.20
C LEU A 42 -24.76 9.82 16.83
N ARG A 43 -23.58 10.39 16.59
CA ARG A 43 -23.19 11.72 17.11
C ARG A 43 -23.06 12.74 15.99
N LYS A 44 -22.78 14.00 16.37
CA LYS A 44 -22.53 15.09 15.41
C LYS A 44 -21.30 14.77 14.55
N ILE A 45 -21.54 14.57 13.26
CA ILE A 45 -20.49 14.35 12.26
C ILE A 45 -19.62 15.62 12.17
N THR A 46 -18.36 15.49 12.55
CA THR A 46 -17.33 16.54 12.36
C THR A 46 -16.58 16.32 11.05
N GLY A 47 -15.88 17.35 10.55
CA GLY A 47 -15.03 17.19 9.35
C GLY A 47 -13.98 16.08 9.51
N THR A 48 -13.37 15.95 10.69
CA THR A 48 -12.44 14.86 11.01
C THR A 48 -13.10 13.47 10.99
N SER A 49 -14.38 13.38 11.37
CA SER A 49 -15.16 12.14 11.31
C SER A 49 -15.42 11.73 9.86
N ILE A 50 -15.73 12.68 8.97
CA ILE A 50 -15.92 12.41 7.54
C ILE A 50 -14.61 11.92 6.91
N LEU A 51 -13.48 12.59 7.18
CA LEU A 51 -12.18 12.17 6.67
C LEU A 51 -11.83 10.75 7.13
N PHE A 52 -12.11 10.43 8.39
CA PHE A 52 -11.90 9.09 8.94
C PHE A 52 -12.76 8.03 8.25
N LEU A 53 -14.06 8.30 8.05
CA LEU A 53 -14.94 7.37 7.34
C LEU A 53 -14.49 7.18 5.89
N LEU A 54 -14.20 8.28 5.17
CA LEU A 54 -13.71 8.21 3.79
C LEU A 54 -12.44 7.36 3.70
N ASN A 55 -11.48 7.58 4.59
CA ASN A 55 -10.26 6.79 4.65
C ASN A 55 -10.53 5.29 4.82
N ARG A 56 -11.37 4.93 5.80
CA ARG A 56 -11.72 3.54 6.09
C ARG A 56 -12.43 2.86 4.92
N TYR A 57 -13.44 3.49 4.32
CA TYR A 57 -14.22 2.90 3.24
C TYR A 57 -13.47 2.86 1.91
N MET A 58 -12.62 3.85 1.62
CA MET A 58 -11.75 3.82 0.44
C MET A 58 -10.72 2.70 0.53
N LEU A 59 -10.17 2.44 1.72
CA LEU A 59 -9.27 1.30 1.93
C LEU A 59 -9.98 -0.03 1.70
N LEU A 60 -11.19 -0.21 2.25
CA LEU A 60 -12.00 -1.41 2.01
C LEU A 60 -12.24 -1.62 0.51
N LEU A 61 -12.58 -0.57 -0.22
CA LEU A 61 -12.76 -0.64 -1.67
C LEU A 61 -11.45 -1.02 -2.40
N GLY A 62 -10.32 -0.47 -1.97
CA GLY A 62 -8.99 -0.86 -2.44
C GLY A 62 -8.72 -2.34 -2.24
N LEU A 63 -9.02 -2.89 -1.05
CA LEU A 63 -8.85 -4.32 -0.77
C LEU A 63 -9.71 -5.21 -1.67
N ILE A 64 -10.92 -4.77 -2.04
CA ILE A 64 -11.77 -5.48 -3.01
C ILE A 64 -11.07 -5.54 -4.38
N PHE A 65 -10.56 -4.42 -4.89
CA PHE A 65 -9.83 -4.40 -6.16
C PHE A 65 -8.54 -5.22 -6.11
N GLN A 66 -7.85 -5.21 -4.97
CA GLN A 66 -6.68 -6.05 -4.75
C GLN A 66 -7.04 -7.54 -4.80
N ALA A 67 -8.13 -7.93 -4.14
CA ALA A 67 -8.64 -9.30 -4.21
C ALA A 67 -8.99 -9.68 -5.65
N LEU A 68 -9.59 -8.79 -6.45
CA LEU A 68 -9.86 -9.04 -7.88
C LEU A 68 -8.59 -9.29 -8.71
N MET A 69 -7.44 -8.72 -8.33
CA MET A 69 -6.17 -9.02 -9.00
C MET A 69 -5.62 -10.40 -8.63
N ILE A 70 -5.81 -10.80 -7.37
CA ILE A 70 -5.24 -12.03 -6.79
C ILE A 70 -6.14 -13.25 -7.05
N LEU A 71 -7.45 -13.06 -7.23
CA LEU A 71 -8.34 -14.19 -7.52
C LEU A 71 -7.99 -14.86 -8.85
N PRO A 72 -8.13 -16.19 -8.96
CA PRO A 72 -7.87 -16.90 -10.19
C PRO A 72 -8.88 -16.51 -11.27
N GLY A 73 -8.41 -16.27 -12.50
CA GLY A 73 -9.26 -15.90 -13.62
C GLY A 73 -8.47 -15.50 -14.86
N SER A 74 -9.14 -15.46 -16.01
CA SER A 74 -8.58 -14.88 -17.23
C SER A 74 -9.04 -13.43 -17.37
N GLY A 75 -8.10 -12.48 -17.37
CA GLY A 75 -8.37 -11.07 -17.69
C GLY A 75 -7.65 -10.63 -18.95
N SER A 76 -8.16 -9.60 -19.62
CA SER A 76 -7.38 -8.90 -20.64
C SER A 76 -6.33 -7.99 -19.98
N ASN A 77 -5.32 -7.57 -20.76
CA ASN A 77 -4.33 -6.60 -20.26
C ASN A 77 -4.97 -5.27 -19.88
N GLU A 78 -5.99 -4.84 -20.64
CA GLU A 78 -6.72 -3.60 -20.40
C GLU A 78 -7.50 -3.65 -19.08
N GLU A 79 -8.15 -4.78 -18.79
CA GLU A 79 -8.84 -5.00 -17.51
C GLU A 79 -7.86 -4.96 -16.34
N CYS A 80 -6.73 -5.67 -16.43
CA CYS A 80 -5.74 -5.68 -15.37
C CYS A 80 -5.09 -4.30 -15.15
N GLN A 81 -4.85 -3.55 -16.22
CA GLN A 81 -4.34 -2.19 -16.11
C GLN A 81 -5.37 -1.25 -15.47
N ALA A 82 -6.65 -1.37 -15.84
CA ALA A 82 -7.72 -0.60 -15.23
C ALA A 82 -7.85 -0.91 -13.73
N ILE A 83 -7.92 -2.20 -13.36
CA ILE A 83 -8.01 -2.63 -11.96
C ILE A 83 -6.81 -2.12 -11.15
N ASN A 84 -5.58 -2.26 -11.68
CA ASN A 84 -4.38 -1.75 -11.02
C ASN A 84 -4.43 -0.23 -10.84
N THR A 85 -4.88 0.51 -11.86
CA THR A 85 -5.01 1.98 -11.79
C THR A 85 -6.03 2.39 -10.71
N PHE A 86 -7.18 1.73 -10.66
CA PHE A 86 -8.19 1.98 -9.63
C PHE A 86 -7.66 1.64 -8.24
N TYR A 87 -7.10 0.45 -8.05
CA TYR A 87 -6.47 0.03 -6.80
C TYR A 87 -5.43 1.04 -6.31
N SER A 88 -4.44 1.38 -7.15
CA SER A 88 -3.37 2.31 -6.79
C SER A 88 -3.91 3.70 -6.47
N SER A 89 -4.91 4.19 -7.22
CA SER A 89 -5.52 5.50 -6.91
C SER A 89 -6.21 5.51 -5.54
N MET A 90 -6.92 4.44 -5.17
CA MET A 90 -7.59 4.33 -3.88
C MET A 90 -6.59 4.25 -2.73
N VAL A 91 -5.48 3.53 -2.93
CA VAL A 91 -4.40 3.43 -1.95
C VAL A 91 -3.71 4.79 -1.74
N ILE A 92 -3.38 5.51 -2.82
CA ILE A 92 -2.76 6.85 -2.74
C ILE A 92 -3.66 7.82 -1.99
N ILE A 93 -4.96 7.86 -2.33
CA ILE A 93 -5.93 8.74 -1.65
C ILE A 93 -6.02 8.38 -0.16
N THR A 94 -6.12 7.09 0.15
CA THR A 94 -6.19 6.60 1.52
C THR A 94 -4.93 6.95 2.31
N SER A 95 -3.74 6.75 1.71
CA SER A 95 -2.45 7.08 2.31
C SER A 95 -2.33 8.57 2.61
N ALA A 96 -2.75 9.43 1.67
CA ALA A 96 -2.76 10.88 1.86
C ALA A 96 -3.67 11.32 3.02
N ILE A 97 -4.89 10.77 3.11
CA ILE A 97 -5.81 11.08 4.22
C ILE A 97 -5.25 10.57 5.54
N THR A 98 -4.70 9.35 5.57
CA THR A 98 -4.10 8.74 6.77
C THR A 98 -2.97 9.61 7.29
N SER A 99 -2.05 9.97 6.39
CA SER A 99 -0.91 10.85 6.66
C SER A 99 -1.34 12.19 7.22
N PHE A 100 -2.37 12.80 6.63
CA PHE A 100 -2.93 14.06 7.11
C PHE A 100 -3.54 13.93 8.51
N LEU A 101 -4.30 12.86 8.79
CA LEU A 101 -4.86 12.59 10.11
C LEU A 101 -3.77 12.37 11.16
N PHE A 102 -2.70 11.65 10.83
CA PHE A 102 -1.54 11.49 11.70
C PHE A 102 -0.84 12.82 11.97
N ALA A 103 -0.63 13.65 10.95
CA ALA A 103 -0.04 14.98 11.11
C ALA A 103 -0.90 15.89 12.00
N LEU A 104 -2.23 15.87 11.85
CA LEU A 104 -3.13 16.61 12.73
C LEU A 104 -3.04 16.14 14.18
N ARG A 105 -2.99 14.82 14.41
CA ARG A 105 -2.84 14.24 15.75
C ARG A 105 -1.49 14.63 16.37
N ALA A 106 -0.39 14.52 15.62
CA ALA A 106 0.92 14.95 16.08
C ALA A 106 0.92 16.45 16.40
N TYR A 107 0.40 17.29 15.51
CA TYR A 107 0.29 18.74 15.72
C TYR A 107 -0.49 19.10 16.99
N ALA A 108 -1.57 18.37 17.30
CA ALA A 108 -2.35 18.57 18.51
C ALA A 108 -1.56 18.19 19.79
N ILE A 109 -0.83 17.07 19.77
CA ILE A 109 -0.03 16.59 20.91
C ILE A 109 1.10 17.57 21.24
N TYR A 110 1.77 18.11 20.22
CA TYR A 110 2.90 19.02 20.40
C TYR A 110 2.49 20.50 20.50
N ASN A 111 1.36 20.75 21.17
CA ASN A 111 0.86 22.08 21.49
C ASN A 111 0.86 23.06 20.31
N LYS A 112 0.46 22.57 19.11
CA LYS A 112 0.31 23.38 17.90
C LYS A 112 1.60 24.02 17.38
N SER A 113 2.76 23.41 17.65
CA SER A 113 4.05 23.88 17.12
C SER A 113 4.11 23.83 15.58
N LYS A 114 4.39 24.98 14.95
CA LYS A 114 4.50 25.11 13.49
C LYS A 114 5.67 24.31 12.90
N ILE A 115 6.71 24.02 13.69
CA ILE A 115 7.87 23.23 13.26
C ILE A 115 7.43 21.81 12.90
N ILE A 116 6.55 21.22 13.72
CA ILE A 116 6.09 19.84 13.53
C ILE A 116 5.14 19.74 12.33
N LEU A 117 4.36 20.78 12.09
CA LEU A 117 3.58 20.88 10.86
C LEU A 117 4.49 20.91 9.62
N GLY A 118 5.58 21.68 9.67
CA GLY A 118 6.57 21.74 8.60
C GLY A 118 7.23 20.39 8.32
N ILE A 119 7.76 19.74 9.37
CA ILE A 119 8.41 18.41 9.25
C ILE A 119 7.43 17.38 8.71
N SER A 120 6.21 17.32 9.26
CA SER A 120 5.18 16.38 8.82
C SER A 120 4.81 16.62 7.35
N SER A 121 4.64 17.88 6.93
CA SER A 121 4.32 18.21 5.54
C SER A 121 5.42 17.77 4.57
N VAL A 122 6.69 17.90 4.93
CA VAL A 122 7.82 17.45 4.10
C VAL A 122 7.78 15.93 3.96
N MET A 123 7.64 15.20 5.08
CA MET A 123 7.57 13.74 5.07
C MET A 123 6.41 13.22 4.22
N ILE A 124 5.22 13.82 4.37
CA ILE A 124 4.03 13.44 3.60
C ILE A 124 4.23 13.69 2.11
N SER A 125 4.84 14.82 1.76
CA SER A 125 5.13 15.15 0.36
C SER A 125 6.11 14.15 -0.27
N SER A 126 7.15 13.75 0.48
CA SER A 126 8.10 12.72 0.03
C SER A 126 7.42 11.37 -0.20
N ILE A 127 6.54 10.95 0.71
CA ILE A 127 5.78 9.69 0.57
C ILE A 127 4.88 9.75 -0.67
N PHE A 128 4.13 10.83 -0.84
CA PHE A 128 3.22 10.99 -1.97
C PHE A 128 3.93 10.93 -3.32
N ILE A 129 5.10 11.58 -3.43
CA ILE A 129 5.93 11.53 -4.64
C ILE A 129 6.36 10.09 -4.94
N LEU A 130 6.81 9.34 -3.92
CA LEU A 130 7.21 7.95 -4.09
C LEU A 130 6.05 7.07 -4.56
N GLU A 131 4.86 7.22 -3.98
CA GLU A 131 3.68 6.44 -4.38
C GLU A 131 3.28 6.69 -5.85
N VAL A 132 3.31 7.96 -6.28
CA VAL A 132 3.00 8.33 -7.68
C VAL A 132 4.07 7.79 -8.64
N LEU A 133 5.35 7.83 -8.24
CA LEU A 133 6.44 7.26 -9.04
C LEU A 133 6.29 5.75 -9.20
N ILE A 134 5.98 5.02 -8.12
CA ILE A 134 5.75 3.57 -8.16
C ILE A 134 4.60 3.26 -9.12
N MET A 135 3.46 3.96 -9.00
CA MET A 135 2.32 3.78 -9.90
C MET A 135 2.69 3.98 -11.38
N ALA A 136 3.54 4.96 -11.69
CA ALA A 136 3.98 5.22 -13.07
C ALA A 136 4.90 4.11 -13.61
N LEU A 137 5.67 3.48 -12.73
CA LEU A 137 6.64 2.44 -13.06
C LEU A 137 6.01 1.05 -13.14
N GLU A 138 4.85 0.81 -12.54
CA GLU A 138 4.30 -0.53 -12.34
C GLU A 138 2.94 -0.75 -13.06
N PRO A 139 2.94 -1.01 -14.38
CA PRO A 139 1.73 -1.42 -15.08
C PRO A 139 1.26 -2.81 -14.66
N GLY A 140 -0.06 -2.95 -14.52
CA GLY A 140 -0.73 -4.25 -14.42
C GLY A 140 -0.84 -4.91 -15.79
N ILE A 141 -0.48 -6.18 -15.87
CA ILE A 141 -0.58 -7.03 -17.07
C ILE A 141 -1.33 -8.31 -16.73
N SER A 142 -1.95 -8.92 -17.74
CA SER A 142 -2.64 -10.20 -17.58
C SER A 142 -1.65 -11.33 -17.31
N THR A 143 -2.08 -12.24 -16.45
CA THR A 143 -1.37 -13.49 -16.15
C THR A 143 -1.70 -14.61 -17.16
N ALA A 144 -2.59 -14.34 -18.13
CA ALA A 144 -3.04 -15.31 -19.13
C ALA A 144 -1.87 -15.94 -19.92
N GLY A 145 -1.84 -17.27 -19.99
CA GLY A 145 -0.80 -18.02 -20.70
C GLY A 145 0.50 -18.24 -19.91
N SER A 146 0.55 -17.84 -18.64
CA SER A 146 1.66 -18.17 -17.73
C SER A 146 1.25 -19.23 -16.70
N LEU A 147 2.24 -19.85 -16.05
CA LEU A 147 2.02 -20.83 -14.98
C LEU A 147 1.24 -20.25 -13.78
N PHE A 148 1.19 -18.92 -13.67
CA PHE A 148 0.55 -18.21 -12.58
C PHE A 148 -0.96 -17.97 -12.78
N GLN A 149 -1.53 -18.31 -13.94
CA GLN A 149 -2.96 -18.06 -14.22
C GLN A 149 -3.89 -18.81 -13.24
N THR A 150 -3.42 -19.91 -12.66
CA THR A 150 -4.12 -20.66 -11.60
C THR A 150 -4.12 -19.95 -10.25
N PHE A 151 -3.21 -19.00 -10.04
CA PHE A 151 -3.02 -18.33 -8.76
C PHE A 151 -3.52 -16.89 -8.76
N SER A 152 -3.36 -16.14 -9.85
CA SER A 152 -3.84 -14.76 -9.95
C SER A 152 -4.25 -14.37 -11.37
N ARG A 153 -5.25 -13.49 -11.47
CA ARG A 153 -5.72 -12.94 -12.75
C ARG A 153 -4.75 -11.93 -13.34
N CYS A 154 -4.13 -11.12 -12.49
CA CYS A 154 -3.26 -10.03 -12.89
C CYS A 154 -1.89 -10.11 -12.19
N LYS A 155 -0.87 -9.55 -12.83
CA LYS A 155 0.45 -9.33 -12.23
C LYS A 155 0.98 -7.94 -12.55
N ILE A 156 1.85 -7.42 -11.69
CA ILE A 156 2.50 -6.13 -11.86
C ILE A 156 3.86 -6.39 -12.49
N ARG A 157 4.21 -5.66 -13.55
CA ARG A 157 5.55 -5.75 -14.16
C ARG A 157 6.22 -4.37 -14.09
N PRO A 158 7.35 -4.20 -13.38
CA PRO A 158 8.07 -2.94 -13.40
C PRO A 158 8.54 -2.58 -14.82
N LYS A 159 8.33 -1.31 -15.22
CA LYS A 159 8.81 -0.72 -16.46
C LYS A 159 10.29 -0.38 -16.30
N GLY A 160 11.11 -1.23 -16.89
CA GLY A 160 12.56 -1.11 -16.80
C GLY A 160 13.06 -1.64 -15.47
N GLU A 161 14.11 -2.45 -15.54
CA GLU A 161 14.96 -2.71 -14.39
C GLU A 161 15.56 -1.35 -13.97
N LEU A 162 14.90 -0.62 -13.07
CA LEU A 162 15.66 0.27 -12.21
C LEU A 162 16.61 -0.64 -11.43
N PRO A 163 17.93 -0.37 -11.44
CA PRO A 163 18.90 -1.17 -10.71
C PRO A 163 18.73 -0.92 -9.20
N LEU A 164 17.66 -1.45 -8.62
CA LEU A 164 17.37 -1.41 -7.18
C LEU A 164 18.36 -2.25 -6.36
N ASN A 165 19.21 -3.03 -7.03
CA ASN A 165 20.35 -3.72 -6.42
C ASN A 165 21.38 -2.77 -5.78
N GLN A 166 21.34 -1.46 -6.07
CA GLN A 166 22.21 -0.48 -5.39
C GLN A 166 21.65 0.04 -4.07
N PHE A 167 20.33 0.07 -3.86
CA PHE A 167 19.74 0.65 -2.65
C PHE A 167 19.69 -0.37 -1.49
N TYR A 168 19.31 -1.63 -1.77
CA TYR A 168 19.30 -2.69 -0.76
C TYR A 168 20.70 -3.12 -0.30
N MET A 169 21.73 -2.99 -1.13
CA MET A 169 23.09 -3.36 -0.74
C MET A 169 23.74 -2.32 0.19
N HIS A 170 23.30 -1.05 0.15
CA HIS A 170 23.87 0.01 0.98
C HIS A 170 23.46 -0.16 2.46
N ASP A 171 22.21 -0.55 2.74
CA ASP A 171 21.76 -0.81 4.11
C ASP A 171 22.35 -2.11 4.70
N ILE A 172 22.56 -3.15 3.88
CA ILE A 172 23.22 -4.39 4.33
C ILE A 172 24.73 -4.17 4.59
N LEU A 173 25.40 -3.35 3.78
CA LEU A 173 26.83 -3.02 3.99
C LEU A 173 27.06 -2.09 5.19
N ILE A 174 26.14 -1.17 5.47
CA ILE A 174 26.18 -0.35 6.70
C ILE A 174 26.05 -1.25 7.93
N ASN A 175 25.09 -2.18 7.93
CA ASN A 175 24.86 -3.07 9.07
C ASN A 175 26.05 -4.05 9.29
N LYS A 176 26.70 -4.51 8.21
CA LYS A 176 27.92 -5.32 8.31
C LYS A 176 29.15 -4.54 8.79
N ARG A 177 29.33 -3.27 8.40
CA ARG A 177 30.48 -2.46 8.86
C ARG A 177 30.39 -2.11 10.34
N ILE A 178 29.18 -1.90 10.87
CA ILE A 178 28.97 -1.65 12.30
C ILE A 178 29.29 -2.89 13.14
N LEU A 179 28.93 -4.09 12.67
CA LEU A 179 29.20 -5.33 13.40
C LEU A 179 30.70 -5.70 13.45
N VAL A 180 31.47 -5.40 12.41
CA VAL A 180 32.92 -5.69 12.34
C VAL A 180 33.76 -4.67 13.11
N ALA A 181 33.26 -3.46 13.34
CA ALA A 181 33.94 -2.46 14.18
C ALA A 181 33.70 -2.66 15.69
N ALA A 182 32.81 -3.59 16.08
CA ALA A 182 32.44 -3.90 17.45
C ALA A 182 33.09 -5.20 18.00
N THR A 183 33.96 -5.85 17.21
CA THR A 183 34.79 -7.00 17.58
C THR A 183 36.26 -6.68 17.40
#